data_AF-A0AAE6VN89-F1
#
_entry.id   AF-A0AAE6VN89-F1
#
_cell.length_a   1.000
_cell.length_b   1.000
_cell.length_c   1.000
_cell.angle_alpha   90.00
_cell.angle_beta   90.00
_cell.angle_gamma   90.00
#
_symmetry.space_group_name_H-M   'P 1'
#
loop_
_entity.id
_entity.type
_entity.pdbx_description
1 polymer ?
#
loop_
_entity_poly.entity_id
_entity_poly.type
_entity_poly.pdbx_seq_one_letter_code
_entity_poly.pdbx_strand_id
1 'polypeptide(L)'
;MAKATQPAASAAPVWTVIKSAKAPKISARASGLLHYDVGKNDEGRYALRITANDTGGLFSKHWLSLDDILALLDILKGAPFKSVALKALFVRGSANNHGFLAAILRAEKLLVAAEPNSPFHRAGLSQRLVYSAG
;
A
#
# COMPACT_ATOMS: atom_id res chain seq x y z
N MET A 1 -24.46 -19.40 34.99
CA MET A 1 -24.26 -18.66 33.72
C MET A 1 -22.95 -17.89 33.83
N ALA A 2 -21.84 -18.44 33.31
CA ALA A 2 -20.56 -17.73 33.34
C ALA A 2 -20.57 -16.63 32.28
N LYS A 3 -20.32 -15.38 32.69
CA LYS A 3 -20.12 -14.24 31.80
C LYS A 3 -18.78 -14.45 31.11
N ALA A 4 -18.81 -14.71 29.79
CA ALA A 4 -17.59 -14.81 28.99
C ALA A 4 -16.85 -13.46 29.07
N THR A 5 -15.69 -13.47 29.71
CA THR A 5 -14.75 -12.37 29.69
C THR A 5 -14.30 -12.15 28.25
N GLN A 6 -14.63 -10.98 27.71
CA GLN A 6 -14.13 -10.52 26.42
C GLN A 6 -12.59 -10.42 26.50
N PRO A 7 -11.83 -10.96 25.52
CA PRO A 7 -10.38 -10.77 25.51
C PRO A 7 -10.07 -9.27 25.47
N ALA A 8 -9.13 -8.84 26.31
CA ALA A 8 -8.63 -7.48 26.35
C ALA A 8 -8.29 -6.99 24.94
N ALA A 9 -8.68 -5.75 24.62
CA ALA A 9 -8.35 -5.11 23.35
C ALA A 9 -6.84 -5.18 23.12
N SER A 10 -6.42 -6.01 22.16
CA SER A 10 -5.01 -6.11 21.76
C SER A 10 -4.54 -4.73 21.32
N ALA A 11 -3.48 -4.22 21.95
CA ALA A 11 -2.85 -2.97 21.55
C ALA A 11 -2.44 -3.07 20.07
N ALA A 12 -2.60 -1.99 19.32
CA ALA A 12 -2.17 -1.95 17.92
C ALA A 12 -0.68 -2.33 17.83
N PRO A 13 -0.27 -3.09 16.79
CA PRO A 13 1.11 -3.54 16.65
C PRO A 13 2.07 -2.34 16.63
N VAL A 14 3.19 -2.48 17.35
CA VAL A 14 4.29 -1.50 17.33
C VAL A 14 5.19 -1.82 16.13
N TRP A 15 5.41 -0.84 15.27
CA TRP A 15 6.20 -0.99 14.05
C TRP A 15 7.56 -0.30 14.20
N THR A 16 8.64 -1.05 14.01
CA THR A 16 10.00 -0.50 13.90
C THR A 16 10.28 -0.17 12.44
N VAL A 17 10.66 1.07 12.14
CA VAL A 17 11.02 1.48 10.77
C VAL A 17 12.29 0.75 10.35
N ILE A 18 12.23 0.04 9.22
CA ILE A 18 13.38 -0.68 8.64
C ILE A 18 13.82 -0.07 7.30
N LYS A 19 13.00 0.77 6.69
CA LYS A 19 13.30 1.51 5.46
C LYS A 19 12.48 2.80 5.43
N SER A 20 13.11 3.88 5.01
CA SER A 20 12.45 5.13 4.60
C SER A 20 12.81 5.42 3.15
N ALA A 21 11.82 5.71 2.33
CA ALA A 21 12.00 5.85 0.89
C ALA A 21 11.00 6.86 0.30
N LYS A 22 11.17 7.11 -1.01
CA LYS A 22 10.35 8.05 -1.77
C LYS A 22 9.75 7.38 -3.00
N ALA A 23 8.56 7.81 -3.40
CA ALA A 23 7.85 7.33 -4.57
C ALA A 23 7.39 8.52 -5.45
N PRO A 24 7.56 8.45 -6.78
CA PRO A 24 6.95 9.42 -7.68
C PRO A 24 5.43 9.27 -7.64
N LYS A 25 4.70 10.36 -7.88
CA LYS A 25 3.25 10.32 -8.04
C LYS A 25 2.88 9.62 -9.36
N ILE A 26 1.69 9.03 -9.40
CA ILE A 26 1.21 8.30 -10.60
C ILE A 26 0.99 9.23 -11.80
N SER A 27 0.43 10.42 -11.57
CA SER A 27 0.14 11.36 -12.66
C SER A 27 1.43 12.01 -13.14
N ALA A 28 1.71 11.92 -14.44
CA ALA A 28 2.84 12.61 -15.07
C ALA A 28 2.76 14.14 -14.95
N ARG A 29 1.57 14.69 -14.67
CA ARG A 29 1.39 16.13 -14.44
C ARG A 29 1.67 16.53 -12.99
N ALA A 30 1.75 15.57 -12.07
CA ALA A 30 1.99 15.85 -10.67
C ALA A 30 3.50 15.93 -10.39
N SER A 31 3.91 17.00 -9.72
CA SER A 31 5.29 17.18 -9.26
C SER A 31 5.49 16.69 -7.83
N GLY A 32 6.76 16.54 -7.43
CA GLY A 32 7.16 16.16 -6.08
C GLY A 32 7.00 14.68 -5.76
N LEU A 33 7.56 14.27 -4.63
CA LEU A 33 7.61 12.89 -4.18
C LEU A 33 6.68 12.67 -2.98
N LEU A 34 6.21 11.43 -2.88
CA LEU A 34 5.63 10.88 -1.67
C LEU A 34 6.74 10.23 -0.86
N HIS A 35 6.74 10.46 0.45
CA HIS A 35 7.67 9.85 1.38
C HIS A 35 6.92 8.80 2.17
N TYR A 36 7.56 7.67 2.43
CA TYR A 36 6.96 6.57 3.15
C TYR A 36 8.00 5.79 3.93
N ASP A 37 7.52 5.09 4.96
CA ASP A 37 8.30 4.12 5.71
C ASP A 37 7.77 2.70 5.44
N VAL A 38 8.68 1.73 5.50
CA VAL A 38 8.38 0.32 5.70
C VAL A 38 8.77 -0.04 7.12
N GLY A 39 7.84 -0.66 7.83
CA GLY A 39 7.99 -1.11 9.20
C GLY A 39 7.99 -2.63 9.29
N LYS A 40 8.63 -3.14 10.34
CA LYS A 40 8.56 -4.53 10.76
C LYS A 40 8.19 -4.59 12.23
N ASN A 41 7.30 -5.50 12.63
CA ASN A 41 7.03 -5.74 14.05
C ASN A 41 7.87 -6.92 14.59
N ASP A 42 7.75 -7.16 15.89
CA ASP A 42 8.41 -8.25 16.62
C ASP A 42 8.00 -9.66 16.14
N GLU A 43 6.77 -9.82 15.64
CA GLU A 43 6.28 -11.07 15.03
C GLU A 43 6.76 -11.27 13.58
N GLY A 44 7.58 -10.36 13.05
CA GLY A 44 8.11 -10.46 11.69
C GLY A 44 7.16 -10.05 10.57
N ARG A 45 6.00 -9.47 10.90
CA ARG A 45 5.07 -8.87 9.94
C ARG A 45 5.59 -7.54 9.43
N TYR A 46 5.14 -7.15 8.24
CA TYR A 46 5.53 -5.90 7.59
C TYR A 46 4.34 -4.96 7.46
N ALA A 47 4.63 -3.66 7.45
CA ALA A 47 3.66 -2.61 7.17
C ALA A 47 4.29 -1.46 6.42
N LEU A 48 3.46 -0.59 5.85
CA LEU A 48 3.89 0.67 5.25
C LEU A 48 3.08 1.85 5.79
N ARG A 49 3.64 3.05 5.77
CA ARG A 49 2.91 4.29 6.06
C ARG A 49 3.40 5.45 5.20
N ILE A 50 2.52 6.38 4.89
CA ILE A 50 2.89 7.66 4.27
C ILE A 50 3.43 8.59 5.36
N THR A 51 4.56 9.24 5.11
CA THR A 51 5.20 10.16 6.08
C THR A 51 5.18 11.61 5.63
N ALA A 52 5.25 11.87 4.32
CA ALA A 52 5.19 13.21 3.74
C ALA A 52 4.73 13.20 2.27
N ASN A 53 4.27 14.37 1.80
CA ASN A 53 4.07 14.70 0.39
C ASN A 53 4.72 16.06 0.12
N ASP A 54 5.67 16.13 -0.81
CA ASP A 54 6.43 17.36 -1.10
C ASP A 54 5.55 18.55 -1.47
N THR A 55 4.39 18.32 -2.09
CA THR A 55 3.47 19.39 -2.52
C THR A 55 2.41 19.72 -1.45
N GLY A 56 2.58 19.26 -0.22
CA GLY A 56 1.59 19.43 0.85
C GLY A 56 0.29 18.63 0.64
N GLY A 57 -0.79 19.04 1.30
CA GLY A 57 -2.07 18.34 1.26
C GLY A 57 -2.20 17.19 2.26
N LEU A 58 -3.44 16.74 2.47
CA LEU A 58 -3.78 15.78 3.52
C LEU A 58 -3.41 14.35 3.14
N PHE A 59 -2.90 13.59 4.11
CA PHE A 59 -2.67 12.15 4.06
C PHE A 59 -2.74 11.55 5.46
N SER A 60 -2.89 10.23 5.55
CA SER A 60 -2.87 9.50 6.82
C SER A 60 -1.49 8.88 7.08
N LYS A 61 -1.00 9.04 8.32
CA LYS A 61 0.28 8.45 8.80
C LYS A 61 0.11 7.06 9.41
N HIS A 62 -1.07 6.46 9.29
CA HIS A 62 -1.35 5.14 9.83
C HIS A 62 -0.56 4.07 9.09
N TRP A 63 -0.09 3.08 9.86
CA TRP A 63 0.49 1.87 9.32
C TRP A 63 -0.59 1.02 8.67
N LEU A 64 -0.30 0.54 7.47
CA LEU A 64 -1.10 -0.42 6.72
C LEU A 64 -0.33 -1.73 6.69
N SER A 65 -0.94 -2.80 7.22
CA SER A 65 -0.34 -4.13 7.19
C SER A 65 -0.12 -4.58 5.75
N LEU A 66 1.05 -5.17 5.48
CA LEU A 66 1.31 -5.80 4.19
C LEU A 66 0.34 -6.96 3.94
N ASP A 67 -0.09 -7.68 4.98
CA ASP A 67 -1.05 -8.78 4.86
C ASP A 67 -2.40 -8.29 4.33
N ASP A 68 -2.93 -7.19 4.88
CA ASP A 68 -4.19 -6.58 4.42
C ASP A 68 -4.08 -6.09 2.98
N ILE A 69 -2.93 -5.49 2.64
CA ILE A 69 -2.64 -5.05 1.28
C ILE A 69 -2.67 -6.26 0.34
N LEU A 70 -1.91 -7.31 0.65
CA LEU A 70 -1.81 -8.50 -0.19
C LEU A 70 -3.15 -9.22 -0.33
N ALA A 71 -3.92 -9.34 0.74
CA ALA A 71 -5.27 -9.91 0.70
C ALA A 71 -6.19 -9.13 -0.25
N LEU A 72 -6.17 -7.80 -0.19
CA LEU A 72 -6.94 -6.99 -1.13
C LEU A 72 -6.42 -7.14 -2.58
N LEU A 73 -5.11 -7.16 -2.79
CA LEU A 73 -4.54 -7.35 -4.12
C LEU A 73 -4.90 -8.72 -4.71
N ASP A 74 -5.00 -9.75 -3.89
CA ASP A 74 -5.41 -11.09 -4.31
C ASP A 74 -6.84 -11.10 -4.86
N ILE A 75 -7.75 -10.35 -4.22
CA ILE A 75 -9.13 -10.15 -4.69
C ILE A 75 -9.15 -9.39 -6.02
N LEU A 76 -8.28 -8.39 -6.18
CA LEU A 76 -8.27 -7.50 -7.35
C LEU A 76 -7.49 -8.06 -8.56
N LYS A 77 -6.71 -9.13 -8.40
CA LYS A 77 -5.76 -9.62 -9.43
C LYS A 77 -6.41 -10.02 -10.76
N GLY A 78 -7.72 -10.27 -10.79
CA GLY A 78 -8.44 -10.72 -11.98
C GLY A 78 -8.55 -9.69 -13.11
N ALA A 79 -8.42 -8.39 -12.82
CA ALA A 79 -8.55 -7.34 -13.83
C ALA A 79 -7.77 -6.06 -13.44
N PRO A 80 -7.47 -5.16 -14.41
CA PRO A 80 -6.98 -3.83 -14.09
C PRO A 80 -7.95 -3.07 -13.18
N PHE A 81 -7.43 -2.33 -12.21
CA PHE A 81 -8.24 -1.56 -11.26
C PHE A 81 -7.70 -0.14 -11.08
N LYS A 82 -8.57 0.80 -10.70
CA LYS A 82 -8.19 2.18 -10.35
C LYS A 82 -7.75 2.25 -8.89
N SER A 83 -6.94 3.24 -8.54
CA SER A 83 -6.45 3.45 -7.16
C SER A 83 -7.58 3.51 -6.11
N VAL A 84 -8.79 3.95 -6.48
CA VAL A 84 -9.96 3.99 -5.58
C VAL A 84 -10.31 2.64 -4.96
N ALA A 85 -9.97 1.52 -5.60
CA ALA A 85 -10.16 0.18 -5.03
C ALA A 85 -9.37 0.00 -3.71
N LEU A 86 -8.22 0.67 -3.57
CA LEU A 86 -7.41 0.65 -2.34
C LEU A 86 -8.01 1.46 -1.20
N LYS A 87 -9.11 2.20 -1.43
CA LYS A 87 -9.82 2.93 -0.36
C LYS A 87 -10.28 1.98 0.75
N ALA A 88 -10.54 0.70 0.44
CA ALA A 88 -10.93 -0.31 1.41
C ALA A 88 -9.91 -0.50 2.56
N LEU A 89 -8.63 -0.15 2.35
CA LEU A 89 -7.58 -0.21 3.37
C LEU A 89 -7.61 0.96 4.35
N PHE A 90 -8.45 1.97 4.10
CA PHE A 90 -8.54 3.17 4.91
C PHE A 90 -9.93 3.29 5.52
N VAL A 91 -10.03 3.16 6.85
CA VAL A 91 -11.29 3.39 7.58
C VAL A 91 -11.75 4.85 7.47
N ARG A 92 -10.79 5.78 7.54
CA ARG A 92 -11.00 7.23 7.43
C ARG A 92 -9.71 7.91 6.96
N GLY A 93 -9.81 9.17 6.55
CA GLY A 93 -8.65 9.98 6.22
C GLY A 93 -8.82 10.73 4.90
N SER A 94 -7.70 11.18 4.34
CA SER A 94 -7.68 11.97 3.12
C SER A 94 -8.23 11.20 1.92
N ALA A 95 -8.98 11.90 1.07
CA ALA A 95 -9.38 11.38 -0.24
C ALA A 95 -8.19 11.01 -1.13
N ASN A 96 -6.98 11.54 -0.86
CA ASN A 96 -5.79 11.25 -1.66
C ASN A 96 -5.07 9.95 -1.27
N ASN A 97 -5.39 9.37 -0.10
CA ASN A 97 -4.66 8.25 0.48
C ASN A 97 -4.53 7.06 -0.47
N HIS A 98 -5.62 6.70 -1.16
CA HIS A 98 -5.64 5.54 -2.04
C HIS A 98 -4.77 5.74 -3.30
N GLY A 99 -4.71 6.98 -3.83
CA GLY A 99 -3.80 7.35 -4.92
C GLY A 99 -2.34 7.35 -4.47
N PHE A 100 -2.06 7.87 -3.28
CA PHE A 100 -0.70 7.87 -2.72
C PHE A 100 -0.21 6.47 -2.40
N LEU A 101 -1.07 5.61 -1.83
CA LEU A 101 -0.75 4.22 -1.60
C LEU A 101 -0.44 3.50 -2.92
N ALA A 102 -1.26 3.69 -3.96
CA ALA A 102 -1.03 3.07 -5.25
C ALA A 102 0.34 3.48 -5.86
N ALA A 103 0.77 4.72 -5.65
CA ALA A 103 2.08 5.19 -6.08
C ALA A 103 3.23 4.51 -5.33
N ILE A 104 3.11 4.37 -4.01
CA ILE A 104 4.08 3.66 -3.16
C ILE A 104 4.16 2.18 -3.54
N LEU A 105 3.02 1.52 -3.75
CA LEU A 105 2.98 0.11 -4.16
C LEU A 105 3.59 -0.12 -5.55
N ARG A 106 3.51 0.86 -6.48
CA ARG A 106 4.25 0.81 -7.75
C ARG A 106 5.76 0.93 -7.53
N ALA A 107 6.21 1.81 -6.63
CA ALA A 107 7.63 1.94 -6.30
C ALA A 107 8.20 0.66 -5.66
N GLU A 108 7.41 -0.03 -4.85
CA GLU A 108 7.75 -1.32 -4.24
C GLU A 108 7.45 -2.52 -5.16
N LYS A 109 7.04 -2.27 -6.41
CA LYS A 109 6.73 -3.30 -7.43
C LYS A 109 5.61 -4.29 -7.04
N LEU A 110 4.85 -3.98 -6.00
CA LEU A 110 3.62 -4.71 -5.62
C LEU A 110 2.45 -4.36 -6.55
N LEU A 111 2.55 -3.24 -7.27
CA LEU A 111 1.68 -2.90 -8.39
C LEU A 111 2.51 -2.56 -9.63
N VAL A 112 1.93 -2.79 -10.80
CA VAL A 112 2.42 -2.26 -12.07
C VAL A 112 1.34 -1.42 -12.74
N ALA A 113 1.74 -0.55 -13.67
CA ALA A 113 0.77 0.11 -14.54
C ALA A 113 0.17 -0.94 -15.49
N ALA A 114 -1.14 -0.87 -15.72
CA ALA A 114 -1.79 -1.79 -16.66
C ALA A 114 -1.33 -1.54 -18.11
N GLU A 115 -0.99 -0.28 -18.42
CA GLU A 115 -0.42 0.20 -19.70
C GLU A 115 0.52 1.38 -19.40
N PRO A 116 1.40 1.80 -20.33
CA PRO A 116 2.24 2.99 -20.15
C PRO A 116 1.41 4.23 -19.78
N ASN A 117 1.83 4.96 -18.75
CA ASN A 117 1.13 6.14 -18.21
C ASN A 117 -0.33 5.89 -17.75
N SER A 118 -0.74 4.63 -17.59
CA SER A 118 -2.11 4.28 -17.23
C SER A 118 -2.44 4.62 -15.77
N PRO A 119 -3.65 5.16 -15.50
CA PRO A 119 -4.18 5.28 -14.15
C PRO A 119 -4.67 3.93 -13.59
N PHE A 120 -4.70 2.87 -14.39
CA PHE A 120 -5.06 1.54 -13.96
C PHE A 120 -3.85 0.74 -13.49
N HIS A 121 -4.07 -0.13 -12.53
CA HIS A 121 -3.08 -0.94 -11.85
C HIS A 121 -3.35 -2.42 -12.10
N ARG A 122 -2.29 -3.23 -12.08
CA ARG A 122 -2.36 -4.69 -11.92
C ARG A 122 -1.50 -5.08 -10.72
N ALA A 123 -1.86 -6.17 -10.05
CA ALA A 123 -1.03 -6.75 -8.99
C ALA A 123 0.35 -7.12 -9.56
N GLY A 124 1.41 -6.58 -8.96
CA GLY A 124 2.80 -6.87 -9.28
C GLY A 124 3.25 -8.12 -8.52
N LEU A 125 2.73 -9.28 -8.91
CA LEU A 125 3.21 -10.57 -8.44
C LEU A 125 3.61 -11.37 -9.67
N SER A 126 4.93 -11.53 -9.86
CA SER A 126 5.60 -12.54 -10.69
C SER A 126 4.73 -13.13 -11.82
N GLN A 127 4.47 -12.35 -12.89
CA GLN A 127 4.20 -12.97 -14.18
C GLN A 127 5.55 -13.14 -14.89
N ARG A 128 6.16 -14.30 -14.62
CA ARG A 128 7.19 -14.98 -15.40
C ARG A 128 8.53 -14.24 -15.60
N LEU A 129 9.57 -14.80 -14.99
CA LEU A 129 10.71 -15.27 -15.80
C LEU A 129 10.12 -16.15 -16.92
N VAL A 130 9.79 -15.55 -18.06
CA VAL A 130 9.66 -16.33 -19.29
C VAL A 130 11.10 -16.50 -19.74
N TYR A 131 11.73 -17.61 -19.34
CA TYR A 131 12.80 -18.15 -20.17
C TYR A 131 12.13 -18.51 -21.49
N SER A 132 12.25 -17.60 -22.47
CA SER A 132 12.11 -17.99 -23.86
C SER A 132 13.33 -18.83 -24.17
N ALA A 133 13.18 -20.15 -24.06
CA ALA A 133 14.01 -21.05 -24.82
C ALA A 133 13.77 -20.74 -26.30
N GLY A 134 14.80 -20.21 -26.94
CA GLY A 134 14.95 -19.99 -28.37
C GLY A 134 16.43 -19.98 -28.67
#